data_AF-A0AAW9SPS2-F1
#
_entry.id   AF-A0AAW9SPS2-F1
#
_cell.length_a   1.000
_cell.length_b   1.000
_cell.length_c   1.000
_cell.angle_alpha   90.00
_cell.angle_beta   90.00
_cell.angle_gamma   90.00
#
_symmetry.space_group_name_H-M   'P 1'
#
loop_
_entity.id
_entity.type
_entity.pdbx_description
1 polymer ?
#
loop_
_entity_poly.entity_id
_entity_poly.type
_entity_poly.pdbx_seq_one_letter_code
_entity_poly.pdbx_strand_id
1 'polypeptide(L)'
;MTRPQDSAAALTTKVGGTDHLILMRCIEDDRFGNPDKVNGAYIDRDAPHFVTSEHRRTRSYDSVLNALPVEHYHRICGLEEVTGLARFSAPSWRLRILARTANPAPELLHEETGTGVADLALPVALSGKPYRLYFELSWAGALSVDLLAWSAPKPDRLQPLGVSITTYNKAAYLLPNLATLAESAAYGAGMLDILVVNNGDPLPEAPDMAEVKPLPNVGGTGGFLAGHAHFRKKGYRHFVIMDDDIAILPDFIDRLYAMSCFARGMHVGTMAEILNTYRTDREGAGGQCLGLPYLRDRPDQSLH
;
A
#
# COMPACT_ATOMS: atom_id res chain seq x y z
N MET A 1 15.22 20.26 -16.28
CA MET A 1 13.89 20.81 -15.94
C MET A 1 13.59 20.42 -14.50
N THR A 2 13.49 21.42 -13.62
CA THR A 2 13.14 21.27 -12.21
C THR A 2 11.67 20.86 -12.11
N ARG A 3 11.42 19.65 -11.59
CA ARG A 3 10.07 19.08 -11.43
C ARG A 3 9.25 19.90 -10.41
N PRO A 4 7.94 20.07 -10.60
CA PRO A 4 7.10 20.85 -9.69
C PRO A 4 7.08 20.23 -8.29
N GLN A 5 7.31 21.06 -7.26
CA GLN A 5 7.21 20.71 -5.84
C GLN A 5 5.82 21.10 -5.30
N ASP A 6 4.75 20.45 -5.77
CA ASP A 6 3.57 20.34 -4.92
C ASP A 6 3.88 19.24 -3.90
N SER A 7 3.71 19.52 -2.61
CA SER A 7 4.46 18.83 -1.54
C SER A 7 4.11 17.34 -1.45
N ALA A 8 4.85 16.50 -2.19
CA ALA A 8 4.77 15.06 -2.08
C ALA A 8 4.99 14.65 -0.61
N ALA A 9 4.25 13.65 -0.14
CA ALA A 9 4.40 13.15 1.22
C ALA A 9 5.88 12.80 1.49
N ALA A 10 6.41 13.19 2.66
CA ALA A 10 7.82 12.95 2.95
C ALA A 10 8.12 11.44 3.08
N LEU A 11 9.15 10.94 2.41
CA LEU A 11 9.61 9.55 2.53
C LEU A 11 10.07 9.20 3.95
N THR A 12 10.62 10.18 4.65
CA THR A 12 11.27 10.01 5.95
C THR A 12 10.65 10.90 6.99
N THR A 13 10.79 10.50 8.26
CA THR A 13 10.31 11.25 9.41
C THR A 13 11.31 11.10 10.55
N LYS A 14 11.41 12.11 11.41
CA LYS A 14 12.23 12.04 12.62
C LYS A 14 11.49 11.31 13.73
N VAL A 15 12.19 10.40 14.40
CA VAL A 15 11.78 9.79 15.67
C VAL A 15 12.91 10.05 16.66
N GLY A 16 12.68 11.01 17.56
CA GLY A 16 13.77 11.58 18.37
C GLY A 16 14.86 12.16 17.46
N GLY A 17 16.10 11.67 17.63
CA GLY A 17 17.25 12.07 16.80
C GLY A 17 17.42 11.29 15.49
N THR A 18 16.68 10.20 15.30
CA THR A 18 16.92 9.22 14.23
C THR A 18 15.98 9.46 13.04
N ASP A 19 16.52 9.37 11.81
CA ASP A 19 15.69 9.35 10.60
C ASP A 19 15.09 7.97 10.39
N HIS A 20 13.78 7.91 10.28
CA HIS A 20 13.04 6.71 9.94
C HIS A 20 12.54 6.81 8.50
N LEU A 21 12.57 5.69 7.78
CA LEU A 21 11.83 5.54 6.51
C LEU A 21 10.40 5.13 6.83
N ILE A 22 9.41 5.80 6.23
CA ILE A 22 8.02 5.40 6.32
C ILE A 22 7.84 4.13 5.48
N LEU A 23 7.39 3.05 6.11
CA LEU A 23 7.14 1.76 5.46
C LEU A 23 5.75 1.73 4.82
N MET A 24 4.76 2.29 5.51
CA MET A 24 3.36 2.17 5.17
C MET A 24 2.57 3.25 5.90
N ARG A 25 1.71 3.97 5.18
CA ARG A 25 0.77 4.92 5.80
C ARG A 25 -0.58 4.26 5.93
N CYS A 26 -1.31 4.61 6.98
CA CYS A 26 -2.72 4.30 7.06
C CYS A 26 -3.46 5.21 6.08
N ILE A 27 -4.30 4.61 5.26
CA ILE A 27 -5.10 5.25 4.23
C ILE A 27 -6.50 5.45 4.81
N GLU A 28 -6.97 6.70 4.75
CA GLU A 28 -8.31 7.13 5.14
C GLU A 28 -9.27 7.12 3.93
N ASP A 29 -9.19 6.09 3.07
CA ASP A 29 -10.00 5.97 1.85
C ASP A 29 -10.97 4.79 1.94
N ASP A 30 -12.25 5.13 2.05
CA ASP A 30 -13.32 4.16 2.25
C ASP A 30 -13.66 3.36 0.98
N ARG A 31 -13.12 3.71 -0.19
CA ARG A 31 -13.35 2.99 -1.47
C ARG A 31 -12.76 1.58 -1.50
N PHE A 32 -11.83 1.29 -0.60
CA PHE A 32 -11.02 0.06 -0.62
C PHE A 32 -11.11 -0.74 0.70
N GLY A 33 -12.12 -0.44 1.53
CA GLY A 33 -12.46 -1.22 2.72
C GLY A 33 -13.03 -2.61 2.35
N ASN A 34 -12.86 -3.59 3.24
CA ASN A 34 -13.37 -4.96 3.04
C ASN A 34 -14.92 -4.99 3.03
N PRO A 35 -15.58 -5.34 1.92
CA PRO A 35 -17.05 -5.38 1.83
C PRO A 35 -17.68 -6.64 2.46
N ASP A 36 -16.91 -7.72 2.65
CA ASP A 36 -17.40 -9.04 3.10
C ASP A 36 -17.32 -9.24 4.63
N LYS A 37 -16.66 -8.33 5.35
CA LYS A 37 -16.86 -8.21 6.79
C LYS A 37 -18.16 -7.46 7.03
N VAL A 38 -19.26 -8.19 7.17
CA VAL A 38 -20.54 -7.68 7.68
C VAL A 38 -20.36 -7.26 9.13
N ASN A 39 -19.74 -6.10 9.35
CA ASN A 39 -20.01 -5.23 10.49
C ASN A 39 -20.88 -4.13 9.91
N GLY A 40 -22.18 -4.19 10.16
CA GLY A 40 -23.15 -3.28 9.55
C GLY A 40 -22.81 -1.83 9.83
N ALA A 41 -22.40 -1.11 8.79
CA ALA A 41 -22.53 0.33 8.60
C ALA A 41 -21.80 0.71 7.31
N TYR A 42 -22.58 0.92 6.25
CA TYR A 42 -22.11 1.38 4.95
C TYR A 42 -22.22 2.92 4.89
N ILE A 43 -21.09 3.54 4.52
CA ILE A 43 -20.82 4.70 3.65
C ILE A 43 -21.90 5.80 3.47
N ASP A 44 -21.55 7.02 3.88
CA ASP A 44 -21.99 8.30 3.28
C ASP A 44 -20.73 9.11 2.91
N ARG A 45 -20.70 9.72 1.72
CA ARG A 45 -19.51 10.33 1.09
C ARG A 45 -19.25 11.77 1.51
N ASP A 46 -20.16 12.40 2.24
CA ASP A 46 -20.02 13.81 2.64
C ASP A 46 -20.11 14.04 4.17
N ALA A 47 -20.05 12.96 4.96
CA ALA A 47 -19.96 13.05 6.42
C ALA A 47 -19.14 11.89 7.00
N PRO A 48 -18.03 12.15 7.72
CA PRO A 48 -17.22 11.07 8.27
C PRO A 48 -18.01 10.44 9.42
N HIS A 49 -18.43 9.18 9.37
CA HIS A 49 -19.18 8.53 10.46
C HIS A 49 -18.59 7.13 10.75
N PHE A 50 -17.99 6.78 11.91
CA PHE A 50 -18.37 6.79 13.34
C PHE A 50 -19.19 5.55 13.76
N VAL A 51 -18.59 4.71 14.62
CA VAL A 51 -19.37 3.89 15.57
C VAL A 51 -19.69 4.77 16.76
N THR A 52 -20.96 5.11 16.97
CA THR A 52 -21.41 5.94 18.09
C THR A 52 -21.87 5.08 19.26
N SER A 53 -21.11 5.08 20.35
CA SER A 53 -21.69 4.95 21.70
C SER A 53 -21.74 6.35 22.31
N GLU A 54 -22.75 7.11 21.89
CA GLU A 54 -23.22 8.47 22.26
C GLU A 54 -22.20 9.63 22.41
N HIS A 55 -20.93 9.40 22.75
CA HIS A 55 -19.88 10.42 22.84
C HIS A 55 -18.50 9.93 22.36
N ARG A 56 -18.33 8.61 22.10
CA ARG A 56 -17.04 7.99 21.76
C ARG A 56 -17.12 7.21 20.45
N ARG A 57 -16.14 7.45 19.58
CA ARG A 57 -15.96 6.86 18.24
C ARG A 57 -14.75 5.93 18.26
N THR A 58 -14.72 4.89 17.42
CA THR A 58 -13.58 4.00 17.25
C THR A 58 -13.38 3.65 15.78
N ARG A 59 -12.12 3.66 15.32
CA ARG A 59 -11.68 3.27 13.97
C ARG A 59 -10.61 2.19 14.10
N SER A 60 -10.86 1.05 13.46
CA SER A 60 -9.90 -0.05 13.36
C SER A 60 -9.25 -0.02 11.99
N TYR A 61 -7.93 -0.12 11.98
CA TYR A 61 -7.11 -0.20 10.76
C TYR A 61 -6.80 -1.67 10.40
N ASP A 62 -7.59 -2.62 10.90
CA ASP A 62 -7.53 -4.06 10.58
C ASP A 62 -8.12 -4.36 9.18
N SER A 63 -7.58 -3.71 8.15
CA SER A 63 -8.00 -3.84 6.74
C SER A 63 -6.85 -4.33 5.86
N VAL A 64 -7.18 -4.79 4.65
CA VAL A 64 -6.18 -5.17 3.63
C VAL A 64 -5.25 -4.00 3.32
N LEU A 65 -5.80 -2.77 3.32
CA LEU A 65 -5.02 -1.57 3.08
C LEU A 65 -4.14 -1.15 4.24
N ASN A 66 -4.54 -1.35 5.50
CA ASN A 66 -3.93 -0.64 6.63
C ASN A 66 -3.23 -1.57 7.65
N ALA A 67 -3.44 -2.87 7.57
CA ALA A 67 -2.75 -3.82 8.43
C ALA A 67 -1.36 -4.17 7.86
N LEU A 68 -0.31 -3.96 8.64
CA LEU A 68 1.07 -4.25 8.26
C LEU A 68 1.29 -5.77 8.21
N PRO A 69 1.67 -6.35 7.06
CA PRO A 69 1.90 -7.79 6.94
C PRO A 69 3.30 -8.15 7.47
N VAL A 70 3.41 -8.47 8.76
CA VAL A 70 4.69 -8.58 9.47
C VAL A 70 5.66 -9.57 8.82
N GLU A 71 5.16 -10.72 8.37
CA GLU A 71 5.99 -11.77 7.77
C GLU A 71 6.82 -11.25 6.59
N HIS A 72 6.27 -10.35 5.77
CA HIS A 72 6.97 -9.78 4.62
C HIS A 72 8.14 -8.90 5.07
N TYR A 73 7.89 -7.98 6.00
CA TYR A 73 8.94 -7.09 6.53
C TYR A 73 9.99 -7.86 7.35
N HIS A 74 9.59 -8.86 8.12
CA HIS A 74 10.55 -9.69 8.86
C HIS A 74 11.36 -10.58 7.93
N ARG A 75 10.74 -11.30 6.98
CA ARG A 75 11.45 -12.27 6.13
C ARG A 75 12.24 -11.61 4.99
N ILE A 76 11.63 -10.67 4.28
CA ILE A 76 12.24 -10.04 3.10
C ILE A 76 13.22 -8.95 3.52
N CYS A 77 12.80 -8.10 4.47
CA CYS A 77 13.58 -6.94 4.90
C CYS A 77 14.49 -7.24 6.10
N GLY A 78 14.24 -8.35 6.82
CA GLY A 78 14.99 -8.69 8.03
C GLY A 78 14.77 -7.70 9.17
N LEU A 79 13.64 -6.99 9.17
CA LEU A 79 13.28 -6.07 10.25
C LEU A 79 12.88 -6.87 11.48
N GLU A 80 13.49 -6.56 12.61
CA GLU A 80 13.19 -7.14 13.93
C GLU A 80 12.31 -6.22 14.77
N GLU A 81 12.14 -4.96 14.35
CA GLU A 81 11.31 -3.96 15.01
C GLU A 81 10.75 -2.99 13.96
N VAL A 82 9.55 -2.48 14.21
CA VAL A 82 8.97 -1.32 13.53
C VAL A 82 8.45 -0.33 14.57
N THR A 83 8.33 0.94 14.18
CA THR A 83 7.76 1.98 15.02
C THR A 83 6.41 2.40 14.46
N GLY A 84 5.35 2.26 15.27
CA GLY A 84 4.05 2.82 15.01
C GLY A 84 4.04 4.32 15.32
N LEU A 85 3.84 5.14 14.29
CA LEU A 85 3.79 6.59 14.39
C LEU A 85 2.35 7.07 14.39
N ALA A 86 2.02 7.95 15.33
CA ALA A 86 0.70 8.54 15.41
C ALA A 86 0.77 10.03 15.75
N ARG A 87 0.37 10.86 14.79
CA ARG A 87 0.22 12.31 14.92
C ARG A 87 -1.22 12.68 14.61
N PHE A 88 -1.94 13.11 15.63
CA PHE A 88 -3.34 13.46 15.52
C PHE A 88 -3.75 14.34 16.71
N SER A 89 -4.94 14.91 16.66
CA SER A 89 -5.50 15.70 17.76
C SER A 89 -6.98 15.38 17.93
N ALA A 90 -7.38 15.15 19.18
CA ALA A 90 -8.77 15.00 19.58
C ALA A 90 -8.96 15.41 21.05
N PRO A 91 -10.14 15.92 21.46
CA PRO A 91 -10.43 16.27 22.85
C PRO A 91 -10.09 15.17 23.87
N SER A 92 -10.43 13.92 23.56
CA SER A 92 -9.93 12.75 24.26
C SER A 92 -9.77 11.59 23.30
N TRP A 93 -8.77 10.74 23.54
CA TRP A 93 -8.43 9.65 22.66
C TRP A 93 -7.79 8.46 23.38
N ARG A 94 -7.89 7.31 22.72
CA ARG A 94 -7.19 6.07 23.04
C ARG A 94 -6.61 5.51 21.75
N LEU A 95 -5.31 5.29 21.70
CA LEU A 95 -4.63 4.61 20.60
C LEU A 95 -4.21 3.22 21.07
N ARG A 96 -4.49 2.19 20.28
CA ARG A 96 -4.02 0.83 20.53
C ARG A 96 -3.26 0.31 19.32
N ILE A 97 -2.20 -0.46 19.57
CA ILE A 97 -1.57 -1.30 18.55
C ILE A 97 -1.90 -2.73 18.88
N LEU A 98 -2.46 -3.44 17.90
CA LEU A 98 -2.86 -4.83 18.04
C LEU A 98 -2.16 -5.71 17.02
N ALA A 99 -1.89 -6.95 17.42
CA ALA A 99 -1.47 -8.03 16.54
C ALA A 99 -2.63 -9.00 16.31
N ARG A 100 -2.79 -9.48 15.08
CA ARG A 100 -3.76 -10.52 14.74
C ARG A 100 -3.11 -11.65 13.95
N THR A 101 -3.20 -12.85 14.50
CA THR A 101 -2.91 -14.12 13.80
C THR A 101 -4.21 -14.68 13.21
N ALA A 102 -4.19 -15.88 12.63
CA ALA A 102 -5.39 -16.55 12.12
C ALA A 102 -6.42 -16.93 13.22
N ASN A 103 -6.02 -16.90 14.50
CA ASN A 103 -6.86 -17.26 15.65
C ASN A 103 -7.65 -16.06 16.20
N PRO A 104 -8.76 -16.27 16.93
CA PRO A 104 -9.90 -15.34 16.84
C PRO A 104 -9.73 -14.00 17.56
N ALA A 105 -8.98 -13.93 18.67
CA ALA A 105 -8.79 -12.69 19.41
C ALA A 105 -7.49 -11.96 19.01
N PRO A 106 -7.53 -10.64 18.77
CA PRO A 106 -6.32 -9.86 18.59
C PRO A 106 -5.58 -9.70 19.92
N GLU A 107 -4.26 -9.71 19.86
CA GLU A 107 -3.37 -9.44 20.99
C GLU A 107 -3.11 -7.93 21.09
N LEU A 108 -3.27 -7.36 22.28
CA LEU A 108 -2.94 -5.96 22.55
C LEU A 108 -1.44 -5.83 22.83
N LEU A 109 -0.74 -5.02 22.03
CA LEU A 109 0.69 -4.77 22.20
C LEU A 109 1.00 -3.44 22.87
N HIS A 110 0.26 -2.39 22.51
CA HIS A 110 0.34 -1.06 23.13
C HIS A 110 -1.04 -0.47 23.34
N GLU A 111 -1.22 0.29 24.41
CA GLU A 111 -2.37 1.16 24.62
C GLU A 111 -1.90 2.48 25.22
N GLU A 112 -2.25 3.57 24.57
CA GLU A 112 -2.02 4.93 25.03
C GLU A 112 -3.36 5.67 25.13
N THR A 113 -3.49 6.57 26.10
CA THR A 113 -4.66 7.43 26.24
C THR A 113 -4.22 8.85 26.50
N GLY A 114 -5.00 9.81 26.01
CA GLY A 114 -4.68 11.21 26.20
C GLY A 114 -5.78 12.16 25.78
N THR A 115 -5.46 13.44 25.82
CA THR A 115 -6.31 14.56 25.45
C THR A 115 -5.51 15.54 24.59
N GLY A 116 -6.19 16.25 23.69
CA GLY A 116 -5.54 17.17 22.76
C GLY A 116 -4.65 16.45 21.75
N VAL A 117 -3.43 16.98 21.56
CA VAL A 117 -2.48 16.53 20.53
C VAL A 117 -1.74 15.27 20.98
N ALA A 118 -1.58 14.32 20.06
CA ALA A 118 -0.73 13.15 20.16
C ALA A 118 0.41 13.26 19.14
N ASP A 119 1.65 13.01 19.57
CA ASP A 119 2.81 12.75 18.70
C ASP A 119 3.57 11.56 19.32
N LEU A 120 3.17 10.36 18.88
CA LEU A 120 3.59 9.11 19.48
C LEU A 120 4.48 8.34 18.50
N ALA A 121 5.51 7.70 19.06
CA ALA A 121 6.38 6.76 18.38
C ALA A 121 6.51 5.50 19.24
N LEU A 122 5.77 4.45 18.87
CA LEU A 122 5.61 3.24 19.67
C LEU A 122 6.40 2.08 19.01
N PRO A 123 7.54 1.65 19.56
CA PRO A 123 8.31 0.54 19.01
C PRO A 123 7.59 -0.80 19.22
N VAL A 124 7.60 -1.66 18.21
CA VAL A 124 6.95 -2.97 18.20
C VAL A 124 7.91 -4.01 17.66
N ALA A 125 8.31 -4.93 18.53
CA ALA A 125 9.12 -6.07 18.15
C ALA A 125 8.39 -6.97 17.14
N LEU A 126 9.10 -7.38 16.10
CA LEU A 126 8.62 -8.29 15.08
C LEU A 126 9.06 -9.73 15.38
N SER A 127 8.25 -10.69 14.97
CA SER A 127 8.63 -12.11 14.98
C SER A 127 8.46 -12.73 13.59
N GLY A 128 9.17 -13.83 13.33
CA GLY A 128 9.09 -14.54 12.05
C GLY A 128 7.79 -15.30 11.78
N LYS A 129 6.80 -15.22 12.68
CA LYS A 129 5.49 -15.85 12.49
C LYS A 129 4.59 -14.99 11.59
N PRO A 130 3.62 -15.58 10.88
CA PRO A 130 2.63 -14.82 10.13
C PRO A 130 1.59 -14.17 11.05
N TYR A 131 1.59 -12.84 11.09
CA TYR A 131 0.56 -12.03 11.72
C TYR A 131 0.54 -10.64 11.07
N ARG A 132 -0.49 -9.85 11.41
CA ARG A 132 -0.58 -8.46 11.00
C ARG A 132 -0.66 -7.52 12.19
N LEU A 133 -0.04 -6.36 12.06
CA LEU A 133 -0.14 -5.27 13.02
C LEU A 133 -1.09 -4.21 12.50
N TYR A 134 -1.90 -3.64 13.38
CA TYR A 134 -2.81 -2.55 13.01
C TYR A 134 -3.06 -1.62 14.19
N PHE A 135 -3.46 -0.39 13.88
CA PHE A 135 -3.90 0.58 14.86
C PHE A 135 -5.40 0.44 15.15
N GLU A 136 -5.81 0.76 16.36
CA GLU A 136 -7.20 1.06 16.70
C GLU A 136 -7.21 2.40 17.44
N LEU A 137 -7.92 3.38 16.89
CA LEU A 137 -8.03 4.72 17.45
C LEU A 137 -9.46 4.93 17.93
N SER A 138 -9.66 5.17 19.22
CA SER A 138 -10.91 5.67 19.78
C SER A 138 -10.78 7.14 20.17
N TRP A 139 -11.83 7.94 20.00
CA TRP A 139 -11.82 9.35 20.35
C TRP A 139 -13.20 9.90 20.70
N ALA A 140 -13.25 11.06 21.35
CA ALA A 140 -14.46 11.86 21.52
C ALA A 140 -14.32 13.23 20.84
N GLY A 141 -15.41 13.76 20.30
CA GLY A 141 -15.42 15.06 19.62
C GLY A 141 -14.77 15.05 18.23
N ALA A 142 -14.17 16.18 17.85
CA ALA A 142 -13.48 16.36 16.58
C ALA A 142 -12.14 15.62 16.57
N LEU A 143 -11.77 15.04 15.42
CA LEU A 143 -10.50 14.37 15.19
C LEU A 143 -9.83 14.99 13.97
N SER A 144 -8.55 15.35 14.12
CA SER A 144 -7.63 15.63 13.01
C SER A 144 -6.54 14.58 13.02
N VAL A 145 -6.31 13.87 11.92
CA VAL A 145 -5.21 12.90 11.78
C VAL A 145 -4.21 13.47 10.78
N ASP A 146 -2.99 13.70 11.25
CA ASP A 146 -1.89 14.20 10.40
C ASP A 146 -1.04 13.03 9.88
N LEU A 147 -0.83 12.01 10.72
CA LEU A 147 -0.08 10.81 10.36
C LEU A 147 -0.50 9.62 11.20
N LEU A 148 -0.84 8.51 10.54
CA LEU A 148 -0.77 7.17 11.11
C LEU A 148 0.07 6.33 10.17
N ALA A 149 1.17 5.76 10.67
CA ALA A 149 2.12 5.06 9.80
C ALA A 149 2.98 4.05 10.55
N TRP A 150 3.49 3.08 9.81
CA TRP A 150 4.58 2.22 10.23
C TRP A 150 5.90 2.74 9.66
N SER A 151 6.94 2.73 10.47
CA SER A 151 8.27 3.19 10.08
C SER A 151 9.37 2.28 10.64
N ALA A 152 10.58 2.39 10.11
CA ALA A 152 11.78 1.78 10.68
C ALA A 152 12.98 2.72 10.48
N PRO A 153 14.05 2.60 11.31
CA PRO A 153 15.28 3.36 11.12
C PRO A 153 15.76 3.27 9.66
N LYS A 154 15.97 4.43 9.04
CA LYS A 154 16.31 4.53 7.62
C LYS A 154 17.66 3.85 7.36
N PRO A 155 17.82 3.06 6.28
CA PRO A 155 19.14 2.58 5.86
C PRO A 155 20.06 3.76 5.53
N ASP A 156 21.37 3.56 5.67
CA ASP A 156 22.37 4.59 5.37
C ASP A 156 22.22 5.13 3.94
N ARG A 157 22.00 4.21 2.99
CA ARG A 157 21.82 4.52 1.58
C ARG A 157 20.45 4.05 1.07
N LEU A 158 19.67 5.02 0.61
CA LEU A 158 18.48 4.75 -0.19
C LEU A 158 18.90 4.48 -1.65
N GLN A 159 18.22 3.53 -2.30
CA GLN A 159 18.45 3.18 -3.70
C GLN A 159 17.18 3.43 -4.50
N PRO A 160 17.28 3.91 -5.75
CA PRO A 160 16.11 4.15 -6.56
C PRO A 160 15.40 2.84 -6.92
N LEU A 161 14.08 2.91 -7.08
CA LEU A 161 13.24 1.82 -7.55
C LEU A 161 12.83 2.07 -9.01
N GLY A 162 13.02 1.06 -9.85
CA GLY A 162 12.50 1.08 -11.21
C GLY A 162 11.04 0.63 -11.26
N VAL A 163 10.24 1.19 -12.15
CA VAL A 163 8.89 0.71 -12.48
C VAL A 163 8.80 0.52 -13.98
N SER A 164 8.48 -0.69 -14.43
CA SER A 164 8.27 -1.02 -15.84
C SER A 164 6.80 -1.33 -16.07
N ILE A 165 6.12 -0.52 -16.88
CA ILE A 165 4.77 -0.77 -17.35
C ILE A 165 4.83 -1.19 -18.82
N THR A 166 4.27 -2.35 -19.17
CA THR A 166 4.12 -2.75 -20.58
C THR A 166 2.72 -2.40 -21.06
N THR A 167 2.60 -1.74 -22.21
CA THR A 167 1.30 -1.35 -22.77
C THR A 167 1.15 -1.75 -24.23
N TYR A 168 -0.10 -1.99 -24.65
CA TYR A 168 -0.50 -2.20 -26.04
C TYR A 168 -1.87 -1.57 -26.29
N ASN A 169 -1.91 -0.39 -26.91
CA ASN A 169 -3.14 0.32 -27.30
C ASN A 169 -4.14 0.58 -26.14
N LYS A 170 -3.64 0.84 -24.93
CA LYS A 170 -4.44 1.10 -23.72
C LYS A 170 -4.06 2.41 -23.00
N ALA A 171 -3.78 3.47 -23.76
CA ALA A 171 -3.41 4.78 -23.21
C ALA A 171 -4.40 5.29 -22.13
N ALA A 172 -5.70 5.01 -22.29
CA ALA A 172 -6.74 5.40 -21.34
C ALA A 172 -6.58 4.78 -19.93
N TYR A 173 -5.89 3.65 -19.80
CA TYR A 173 -5.57 3.04 -18.50
C TYR A 173 -4.17 3.44 -18.02
N LEU A 174 -3.22 3.49 -18.96
CA LEU A 174 -1.84 3.85 -18.67
C LEU A 174 -1.70 5.25 -18.06
N LEU A 175 -2.28 6.28 -18.70
CA LEU A 175 -2.05 7.68 -18.30
C LEU A 175 -2.53 7.97 -16.86
N PRO A 176 -3.72 7.51 -16.42
CA PRO A 176 -4.11 7.60 -15.00
C PRO A 176 -3.16 6.88 -14.03
N ASN A 177 -2.66 5.70 -14.42
CA ASN A 177 -1.71 4.95 -13.61
C ASN A 177 -0.38 5.70 -13.46
N LEU A 178 0.12 6.31 -14.55
CA LEU A 178 1.31 7.16 -14.51
C LEU A 178 1.13 8.39 -13.62
N ALA A 179 -0.05 9.04 -13.66
CA ALA A 179 -0.37 10.15 -12.77
C ALA A 179 -0.36 9.71 -11.29
N THR A 180 -0.99 8.57 -11.00
CA THR A 180 -1.00 7.98 -9.64
C THR A 180 0.40 7.69 -9.12
N LEU A 181 1.28 7.14 -9.97
CA LEU A 181 2.68 6.89 -9.59
C LEU A 181 3.47 8.19 -9.36
N ALA A 182 3.18 9.24 -10.12
CA ALA A 182 3.83 10.54 -10.00
C ALA A 182 3.47 11.28 -8.69
N GLU A 183 2.36 10.92 -8.04
CA GLU A 183 1.95 11.48 -6.74
C GLU A 183 2.68 10.83 -5.55
N SER A 184 3.42 9.74 -5.79
CA SER A 184 4.11 9.00 -4.72
C SER A 184 5.25 9.80 -4.08
N ALA A 185 5.50 9.54 -2.79
CA ALA A 185 6.63 10.12 -2.06
C ALA A 185 7.97 9.76 -2.73
N ALA A 186 8.10 8.52 -3.21
CA ALA A 186 9.28 8.04 -3.91
C ALA A 186 9.54 8.82 -5.20
N TYR A 187 8.50 9.10 -6.00
CA TYR A 187 8.64 9.91 -7.22
C TYR A 187 9.03 11.36 -6.91
N GLY A 188 8.34 11.99 -5.95
CA GLY A 188 8.63 13.36 -5.53
C GLY A 188 10.05 13.54 -4.98
N ALA A 189 10.61 12.50 -4.35
CA ALA A 189 11.99 12.49 -3.87
C ALA A 189 13.04 12.10 -4.93
N GLY A 190 12.64 11.86 -6.18
CA GLY A 190 13.54 11.42 -7.24
C GLY A 190 14.10 10.00 -7.06
N MET A 191 13.38 9.16 -6.30
CA MET A 191 13.75 7.78 -6.00
C MET A 191 12.95 6.75 -6.81
N LEU A 192 12.08 7.20 -7.70
CA LEU A 192 11.29 6.36 -8.60
C LEU A 192 11.57 6.72 -10.06
N ASP A 193 12.00 5.73 -10.84
CA ASP A 193 12.19 5.84 -12.29
C ASP A 193 11.15 4.98 -13.00
N ILE A 194 10.32 5.59 -13.85
CA ILE A 194 9.22 4.92 -14.54
C ILE A 194 9.58 4.75 -16.02
N LEU A 195 9.43 3.53 -16.51
CA LEU A 195 9.59 3.13 -17.91
C LEU A 195 8.26 2.58 -18.43
N VAL A 196 7.77 3.15 -19.53
CA VAL A 196 6.69 2.58 -20.34
C VAL A 196 7.30 1.87 -21.54
N VAL A 197 7.10 0.56 -21.60
CA VAL A 197 7.39 -0.22 -22.81
C VAL A 197 6.12 -0.27 -23.65
N ASN A 198 6.09 0.52 -24.73
CA ASN A 198 4.93 0.61 -25.61
C ASN A 198 5.07 -0.34 -26.80
N ASN A 199 4.31 -1.43 -26.80
CA ASN A 199 4.28 -2.43 -27.87
C ASN A 199 3.23 -2.11 -28.95
N GLY A 200 2.46 -1.04 -28.79
CA GLY A 200 1.36 -0.65 -29.67
C GLY A 200 1.65 0.62 -30.47
N ASP A 201 0.57 1.28 -30.84
CA ASP A 201 0.61 2.57 -31.51
C ASP A 201 1.22 3.65 -30.60
N PRO A 202 1.82 4.71 -31.17
CA PRO A 202 2.33 5.83 -30.37
C PRO A 202 1.28 6.37 -29.40
N LEU A 203 1.72 6.71 -28.18
CA LEU A 203 0.86 7.39 -27.22
C LEU A 203 0.39 8.73 -27.79
N PRO A 204 -0.84 9.18 -27.49
CA PRO A 204 -1.37 10.44 -28.01
C PRO A 204 -0.50 11.64 -27.60
N GLU A 205 0.12 11.55 -26.42
CA GLU A 205 1.11 12.49 -25.90
C GLU A 205 2.23 11.74 -25.18
N ALA A 206 3.42 12.33 -25.16
CA ALA A 206 4.54 11.79 -24.40
C ALA A 206 4.36 12.13 -22.91
N PRO A 207 4.30 11.15 -22.00
CA PRO A 207 4.14 11.41 -20.58
C PRO A 207 5.43 11.99 -19.98
N ASP A 208 5.35 13.14 -19.33
CA ASP A 208 6.49 13.79 -18.66
C ASP A 208 7.04 12.98 -17.48
N MET A 209 6.20 12.12 -16.89
CA MET A 209 6.53 11.33 -15.70
C MET A 209 7.24 10.01 -15.99
N ALA A 210 7.39 9.60 -17.25
CA ALA A 210 7.97 8.31 -17.61
C ALA A 210 8.82 8.34 -18.88
N GLU A 211 9.86 7.52 -18.93
CA GLU A 211 10.58 7.22 -20.17
C GLU A 211 9.72 6.29 -21.04
N VAL A 212 9.48 6.63 -22.31
CA VAL A 212 8.74 5.76 -23.23
C VAL A 212 9.71 5.05 -24.18
N LYS A 213 9.66 3.72 -24.19
CA LYS A 213 10.38 2.86 -25.11
C LYS A 213 9.41 2.20 -26.10
N PRO A 214 9.34 2.68 -27.35
CA PRO A 214 8.52 2.03 -28.37
C PRO A 214 9.16 0.71 -28.83
N LEU A 215 8.34 -0.31 -29.04
CA LEU A 215 8.70 -1.61 -29.60
C LEU A 215 7.60 -2.09 -30.57
N PRO A 216 7.92 -2.96 -31.55
CA PRO A 216 6.90 -3.75 -32.23
C PRO A 216 6.09 -4.57 -31.21
N ASN A 217 4.94 -5.09 -31.62
CA ASN A 217 4.18 -5.99 -30.78
C ASN A 217 4.95 -7.31 -30.54
N VAL A 218 5.63 -7.38 -29.39
CA VAL A 218 6.41 -8.55 -28.92
C VAL A 218 5.70 -9.31 -27.80
N GLY A 219 4.40 -9.04 -27.59
CA GLY A 219 3.61 -9.57 -26.48
C GLY A 219 4.06 -9.09 -25.10
N GLY A 220 3.33 -9.50 -24.06
CA GLY A 220 3.61 -9.10 -22.67
C GLY A 220 5.01 -9.53 -22.20
N THR A 221 5.39 -10.78 -22.46
CA THR A 221 6.73 -11.30 -22.11
C THR A 221 7.85 -10.48 -22.75
N GLY A 222 7.72 -10.11 -24.03
CA GLY A 222 8.71 -9.28 -24.71
C GLY A 222 8.83 -7.89 -24.09
N GLY A 223 7.70 -7.29 -23.68
CA GLY A 223 7.68 -6.01 -22.99
C GLY A 223 8.35 -6.08 -21.60
N PHE A 224 8.01 -7.09 -20.80
CA PHE A 224 8.61 -7.32 -19.49
C PHE A 224 10.12 -7.57 -19.56
N LEU A 225 10.58 -8.36 -20.54
CA LEU A 225 12.02 -8.59 -20.76
C LEU A 225 12.75 -7.31 -21.20
N ALA A 226 12.10 -6.46 -22.00
CA ALA A 226 12.67 -5.17 -22.37
C ALA A 226 12.82 -4.23 -21.17
N GLY A 227 11.86 -4.24 -20.25
CA GLY A 227 11.93 -3.52 -18.97
C GLY A 227 13.04 -4.04 -18.06
N HIS A 228 13.13 -5.37 -17.90
CA HIS A 228 14.23 -6.00 -17.17
C HIS A 228 15.60 -5.63 -17.74
N ALA A 229 15.78 -5.73 -19.06
CA ALA A 229 17.04 -5.37 -19.72
C ALA A 229 17.38 -3.88 -19.51
N HIS A 230 16.39 -3.00 -19.51
CA HIS A 230 16.55 -1.58 -19.27
C HIS A 230 17.09 -1.30 -17.86
N PHE A 231 16.39 -1.76 -16.82
CA PHE A 231 16.78 -1.50 -15.43
C PHE A 231 18.07 -2.22 -15.04
N ARG A 232 18.31 -3.42 -15.57
CA ARG A 232 19.60 -4.11 -15.43
C ARG A 232 20.75 -3.30 -16.03
N LYS A 233 20.57 -2.71 -17.23
CA LYS A 233 21.59 -1.86 -17.85
C LYS A 233 21.86 -0.58 -17.04
N LYS A 234 20.83 -0.01 -16.42
CA LYS A 234 20.96 1.15 -15.52
C LYS A 234 21.51 0.80 -14.13
N GLY A 235 21.75 -0.48 -13.83
CA GLY A 235 22.32 -0.92 -12.55
C GLY A 235 21.33 -0.87 -11.37
N TYR A 236 20.03 -0.91 -11.65
CA TYR A 236 19.00 -0.94 -10.62
C TYR A 236 19.05 -2.26 -9.86
N ARG A 237 18.98 -2.17 -8.53
CA ARG A 237 18.91 -3.34 -7.65
C ARG A 237 17.54 -3.99 -7.68
N HIS A 238 16.48 -3.18 -7.72
CA HIS A 238 15.09 -3.63 -7.75
C HIS A 238 14.31 -2.83 -8.79
N PHE A 239 13.34 -3.50 -9.40
CA PHE A 239 12.32 -2.86 -10.22
C PHE A 239 11.01 -3.64 -10.11
N VAL A 240 9.89 -2.94 -10.32
CA VAL A 240 8.54 -3.49 -10.33
C VAL A 240 8.13 -3.70 -11.78
N ILE A 241 7.50 -4.83 -12.08
CA ILE A 241 6.81 -5.06 -13.35
C ILE A 241 5.33 -4.86 -13.09
N MET A 242 4.67 -4.03 -13.90
CA MET A 242 3.25 -3.68 -13.77
C MET A 242 2.57 -3.80 -15.13
N ASP A 243 1.31 -4.23 -15.10
CA ASP A 243 0.41 -4.11 -16.24
C ASP A 243 -0.15 -2.69 -16.34
N ASP A 244 -0.68 -2.32 -17.50
CA ASP A 244 -1.21 -0.99 -17.78
C ASP A 244 -2.66 -0.78 -17.33
N ASP A 245 -3.42 -1.86 -17.15
CA ASP A 245 -4.86 -1.89 -16.86
C ASP A 245 -5.21 -2.34 -15.43
N ILE A 246 -4.30 -2.07 -14.50
CA ILE A 246 -4.52 -2.33 -13.06
C ILE A 246 -5.04 -1.08 -12.33
N ALA A 247 -5.66 -1.31 -11.17
CA ALA A 247 -5.87 -0.26 -10.19
C ALA A 247 -4.67 -0.23 -9.22
N ILE A 248 -4.01 0.92 -9.11
CA ILE A 248 -2.92 1.13 -8.16
C ILE A 248 -3.54 1.65 -6.85
N LEU A 249 -3.39 0.88 -5.77
CA LEU A 249 -3.87 1.30 -4.45
C LEU A 249 -3.07 2.52 -3.96
N PRO A 250 -3.69 3.41 -3.15
CA PRO A 250 -2.98 4.54 -2.57
C PRO A 250 -1.74 4.05 -1.80
N ASP A 251 -0.63 4.82 -1.85
CA ASP A 251 0.69 4.52 -1.24
C ASP A 251 1.40 3.23 -1.69
N PHE A 252 0.80 2.39 -2.54
CA PHE A 252 1.31 1.04 -2.82
C PHE A 252 2.75 1.04 -3.32
N ILE A 253 3.07 1.96 -4.23
CA ILE A 253 4.42 2.08 -4.76
C ILE A 253 5.43 2.57 -3.70
N ASP A 254 4.99 3.41 -2.74
CA ASP A 254 5.83 3.84 -1.62
C ASP A 254 6.13 2.66 -0.68
N ARG A 255 5.19 1.72 -0.49
CA ARG A 255 5.43 0.48 0.27
C ARG A 255 6.46 -0.39 -0.41
N LEU A 256 6.31 -0.60 -1.73
CA LEU A 256 7.28 -1.36 -2.52
C LEU A 256 8.67 -0.71 -2.50
N TYR A 257 8.72 0.62 -2.59
CA TYR A 257 9.94 1.39 -2.46
C TYR A 257 10.59 1.17 -1.09
N ALA A 258 9.83 1.31 0.00
CA ALA A 258 10.33 1.10 1.35
C ALA A 258 10.86 -0.33 1.53
N MET A 259 10.09 -1.34 1.13
CA MET A 259 10.56 -2.74 1.16
C MET A 259 11.84 -2.93 0.34
N SER A 260 11.95 -2.32 -0.84
CA SER A 260 13.14 -2.43 -1.69
C SER A 260 14.40 -1.85 -1.03
N CYS A 261 14.25 -0.85 -0.15
CA CYS A 261 15.36 -0.25 0.59
C CYS A 261 15.92 -1.18 1.67
N PHE A 262 15.08 -2.05 2.25
CA PHE A 262 15.48 -2.96 3.32
C PHE A 262 15.69 -4.41 2.89
N ALA A 263 15.20 -4.82 1.71
CA ALA A 263 15.27 -6.20 1.25
C ALA A 263 16.68 -6.80 1.40
N ARG A 264 16.80 -8.06 1.83
CA ARG A 264 18.08 -8.76 2.02
C ARG A 264 18.26 -9.86 0.96
N GLY A 265 19.32 -9.81 0.18
CA GLY A 265 19.56 -10.80 -0.89
C GLY A 265 18.73 -10.54 -2.17
N MET A 266 18.58 -11.57 -3.00
CA MET A 266 17.78 -11.51 -4.23
C MET A 266 16.36 -12.00 -3.96
N HIS A 267 15.39 -11.09 -4.02
CA HIS A 267 13.96 -11.43 -3.92
C HIS A 267 13.28 -11.31 -5.28
N VAL A 268 12.68 -12.40 -5.73
CA VAL A 268 11.87 -12.44 -6.96
C VAL A 268 10.40 -12.48 -6.56
N GLY A 269 9.86 -11.31 -6.26
CA GLY A 269 8.42 -11.05 -6.17
C GLY A 269 7.82 -11.01 -4.76
N THR A 270 7.16 -9.89 -4.45
CA THR A 270 6.00 -9.82 -3.56
C THR A 270 4.81 -9.61 -4.47
N MET A 271 3.86 -10.54 -4.54
CA MET A 271 2.69 -10.36 -5.42
C MET A 271 1.80 -9.27 -4.84
N ALA A 272 1.56 -8.20 -5.60
CA ALA A 272 0.45 -7.31 -5.34
C ALA A 272 -0.83 -8.12 -5.53
N GLU A 273 -1.64 -8.24 -4.50
CA GLU A 273 -2.93 -8.94 -4.58
C GLU A 273 -3.77 -8.30 -5.68
N ILE A 274 -4.20 -9.08 -6.67
CA ILE A 274 -5.21 -8.65 -7.64
C ILE A 274 -6.53 -8.59 -6.86
N LEU A 275 -6.82 -7.43 -6.29
CA LEU A 275 -8.15 -7.16 -5.77
C LEU A 275 -9.08 -7.10 -6.98
N ASN A 276 -10.07 -8.00 -7.02
CA ASN A 276 -11.16 -7.89 -7.97
C ASN A 276 -11.95 -6.62 -7.63
N THR A 277 -11.55 -5.49 -8.20
CA THR A 277 -12.36 -4.27 -8.18
C THR A 277 -13.53 -4.53 -9.12
N TYR A 278 -14.68 -4.90 -8.57
CA TYR A 278 -15.92 -4.90 -9.33
C TYR A 278 -16.15 -3.48 -9.85
N ARG A 279 -15.87 -3.26 -11.13
CA ARG A 279 -16.29 -2.05 -11.81
C ARG A 279 -17.77 -2.25 -12.15
N THR A 280 -18.66 -1.54 -11.47
CA THR A 280 -20.10 -1.49 -11.80
C THR A 280 -20.32 -0.67 -13.07
N ASP A 281 -19.59 -0.98 -14.14
CA ASP A 281 -19.76 -0.39 -15.45
C ASP A 281 -19.73 -1.54 -16.47
N ARG A 282 -20.86 -2.24 -16.63
CA ARG A 282 -21.28 -2.88 -17.89
C ARG A 282 -22.62 -3.60 -17.74
N GLU A 283 -23.68 -2.96 -18.21
CA GLU A 283 -24.58 -3.67 -19.10
C GLU A 283 -23.75 -4.23 -20.27
N GLY A 284 -23.81 -5.55 -20.47
CA GLY A 284 -23.35 -6.19 -21.70
C GLY A 284 -21.85 -6.50 -21.78
N ALA A 285 -21.46 -7.65 -21.21
CA ALA A 285 -20.63 -8.66 -21.91
C ALA A 285 -20.34 -9.81 -20.94
N GLY A 286 -20.92 -10.98 -21.21
CA GLY A 286 -20.62 -12.21 -20.49
C GLY A 286 -19.16 -12.62 -20.71
N GLY A 287 -18.33 -12.45 -19.69
CA GLY A 287 -17.03 -13.11 -19.57
C GLY A 287 -17.10 -14.07 -18.38
N GLN A 288 -17.02 -15.36 -18.65
CA GLN A 288 -16.90 -16.39 -17.61
C GLN A 288 -15.59 -16.19 -16.84
N CYS A 289 -15.70 -15.92 -15.54
CA CYS A 289 -14.57 -15.98 -14.63
C CYS A 289 -14.39 -17.43 -14.17
N LEU A 290 -13.24 -18.04 -14.50
CA LEU A 290 -12.83 -19.31 -13.94
C LEU A 290 -12.45 -19.09 -12.47
N GLY A 291 -13.40 -19.35 -11.58
CA GLY A 291 -13.16 -19.37 -10.14
C GLY A 291 -12.18 -20.48 -9.77
N LEU A 292 -11.08 -20.13 -9.11
CA LEU A 292 -10.26 -21.09 -8.38
C LEU A 292 -10.97 -21.43 -7.06
N PRO A 293 -11.28 -22.71 -6.80
CA PRO A 293 -11.88 -23.12 -5.53
C PRO A 293 -10.78 -23.32 -4.50
N TYR A 294 -10.77 -22.51 -3.43
CA TYR A 294 -10.06 -22.88 -2.21
C TYR A 294 -11.01 -22.73 -1.02
N LEU A 295 -11.11 -23.82 -0.25
CA LEU A 295 -11.78 -23.97 1.06
C LEU A 295 -13.31 -24.10 1.05
N ARG A 296 -13.79 -25.31 0.75
CA ARG A 296 -14.98 -25.88 1.40
C ARG A 296 -14.55 -27.13 2.17
N ASP A 297 -14.11 -26.96 3.40
CA ASP A 297 -14.27 -28.01 4.41
C ASP A 297 -15.73 -27.96 4.87
N ARG A 298 -16.53 -28.92 4.40
CA ARG A 298 -17.79 -29.26 5.07
C ARG A 298 -17.50 -30.39 6.06
N PRO A 299 -17.87 -30.27 7.34
CA PRO A 299 -17.94 -31.43 8.21
C PRO A 299 -19.11 -32.30 7.74
N ASP A 300 -18.79 -33.57 7.53
CA ASP A 300 -19.74 -34.66 7.32
C ASP A 300 -20.61 -34.79 8.59
N GLN A 301 -21.91 -34.52 8.46
CA GLN A 301 -22.91 -34.95 9.43
C GLN A 301 -23.81 -35.97 8.76
N SER A 302 -23.48 -37.23 8.99
CA SER A 302 -24.43 -38.32 9.04
C SER A 302 -25.54 -38.00 10.04
N LEU A 303 -26.82 -38.13 9.63
CA LEU A 303 -27.94 -38.66 10.42
C LEU A 303 -29.25 -38.52 9.62
N HIS A 304 -29.60 -39.60 8.90
CA HIS A 304 -30.88 -40.32 8.87
C HIS A 304 -31.11 -41.02 7.53
#